data_AF-A0A0C4F1V9-F1
#
_entry.id   AF-A0A0C4F1V9-F1
#
_cell.length_a   1.000
_cell.length_b   1.000
_cell.length_c   1.000
_cell.angle_alpha   90.00
_cell.angle_beta   90.00
_cell.angle_gamma   90.00
#
_symmetry.space_group_name_H-M   'P 1'
#
loop_
_entity.id
_entity.type
_entity.pdbx_description
1 polymer ?
#
loop_
_entity_poly.entity_id
_entity_poly.type
_entity_poly.pdbx_seq_one_letter_code
_entity_poly.pdbx_strand_id
1 'polypeptide(L)'
;MQQLPARRRGVTGQVGGPVRTAPWSNVLRSNNSWKPPRNTASDIVSLAPKDLGITNTVNDMSGQPQSEAEQNIQIWKIKKLVKSLEAARGAGTSMISLILPPKSQISQAANMLAQEYGTASNIKSRVNRLSVLAAITSTQQRLKLYNRIPPNGLIVYCGTILTDEGKEKKVNFDFEPFKPINTSLYLCDNKFHTEALSELLESDAKFGFIVMDGNGSLFGTLAGNTREVIHKFTVDLPKKHGRGGQSALRFARLREEKRHNYVRKVAEFAVQHFITNDKVNVQGIVMAGSADFKTELNQSDMFDPRLAAKVIKVVDVSYGGENGFNQAIELAAESLSQVKFIQEKKRNDYHSHKCAPPTASNNTSAGQSGANSGGTSLALAHLPEKEREKFIDKATGLEMEQAAEPQSLLEWLAEKYQEFGAALEFVTNRSTEGSQFVRGFGGIGGVLRYKVDFGLIADAFEDGEEGEFMTDSDE
;
A
#
# COMPACT_ATOMS: atom_id res chain seq x y z
N MET A 1 -9.25 45.04 -64.07
CA MET A 1 -8.89 43.61 -64.03
C MET A 1 -10.12 42.82 -63.62
N GLN A 2 -10.68 42.12 -64.62
CA GLN A 2 -11.40 40.82 -64.59
C GLN A 2 -12.41 40.50 -63.48
N GLN A 3 -13.56 39.87 -63.72
CA GLN A 3 -14.53 39.72 -64.81
C GLN A 3 -15.63 38.79 -64.22
N LEU A 4 -16.90 39.08 -64.52
CA LEU A 4 -18.09 38.20 -64.44
C LEU A 4 -17.87 36.88 -65.27
N PRO A 5 -18.80 35.89 -65.43
CA PRO A 5 -20.29 35.87 -65.23
C PRO A 5 -20.83 34.55 -64.61
N ALA A 6 -22.09 34.35 -64.21
CA ALA A 6 -23.42 34.40 -64.84
C ALA A 6 -23.75 33.34 -65.94
N ARG A 7 -24.72 32.45 -65.59
CA ARG A 7 -25.94 32.05 -66.34
C ARG A 7 -25.96 30.87 -67.36
N ARG A 8 -26.88 29.91 -67.11
CA ARG A 8 -27.89 29.19 -67.99
C ARG A 8 -27.90 27.67 -67.72
N ARG A 9 -28.99 27.06 -67.19
CA ARG A 9 -30.33 26.64 -67.73
C ARG A 9 -30.35 25.23 -68.38
N GLY A 10 -31.29 24.40 -67.92
CA GLY A 10 -31.79 23.14 -68.51
C GLY A 10 -32.53 22.29 -67.45
N VAL A 11 -33.78 22.59 -67.04
CA VAL A 11 -35.09 22.04 -67.52
C VAL A 11 -35.15 20.50 -67.46
N THR A 12 -35.92 19.85 -66.57
CA THR A 12 -37.32 19.38 -66.81
C THR A 12 -37.92 18.64 -65.58
N GLY A 13 -39.24 18.77 -65.36
CA GLY A 13 -40.19 17.88 -64.63
C GLY A 13 -40.11 17.83 -63.09
N GLN A 14 -40.99 18.43 -62.26
CA GLN A 14 -42.44 18.18 -62.03
C GLN A 14 -42.72 16.65 -61.87
N VAL A 15 -43.31 16.08 -60.81
CA VAL A 15 -44.45 16.48 -59.95
C VAL A 15 -44.47 15.61 -58.66
N GLY A 16 -44.91 16.16 -57.51
CA GLY A 16 -45.85 15.49 -56.58
C GLY A 16 -45.30 14.63 -55.42
N GLY A 17 -45.38 15.15 -54.19
CA GLY A 17 -45.61 14.32 -52.98
C GLY A 17 -47.10 13.93 -52.84
N PRO A 18 -47.61 13.48 -51.67
CA PRO A 18 -46.93 13.19 -50.41
C PRO A 18 -47.30 11.82 -49.78
N VAL A 19 -46.63 11.59 -48.65
CA VAL A 19 -46.87 10.60 -47.59
C VAL A 19 -48.30 10.66 -47.03
N ARG A 20 -48.97 9.50 -46.87
CA ARG A 20 -49.54 8.96 -45.60
C ARG A 20 -50.57 7.84 -45.85
N THR A 21 -50.77 7.07 -44.78
CA THR A 21 -51.90 6.18 -44.43
C THR A 21 -51.85 4.72 -44.89
N ALA A 22 -51.65 3.82 -43.92
CA ALA A 22 -52.23 2.48 -43.89
C ALA A 22 -53.77 2.56 -43.85
N PRO A 23 -54.53 1.54 -44.32
CA PRO A 23 -54.95 0.47 -43.40
C PRO A 23 -55.19 -0.93 -44.02
N TRP A 24 -55.43 -1.88 -43.11
CA TRP A 24 -56.00 -3.24 -43.19
C TRP A 24 -56.57 -3.79 -44.52
N SER A 25 -56.22 -5.03 -44.88
CA SER A 25 -57.05 -6.25 -44.68
C SER A 25 -56.54 -7.48 -45.47
N ASN A 26 -56.67 -8.67 -44.84
CA ASN A 26 -56.81 -10.04 -45.36
C ASN A 26 -55.71 -10.61 -46.31
N VAL A 27 -55.18 -11.84 -46.15
CA VAL A 27 -55.85 -13.15 -46.24
C VAL A 27 -54.91 -14.29 -45.75
N LEU A 28 -55.42 -15.16 -44.87
CA LEU A 28 -55.22 -16.62 -44.67
C LEU A 28 -53.85 -17.30 -45.02
N ARG A 29 -53.22 -18.03 -44.07
CA ARG A 29 -53.48 -19.47 -43.75
C ARG A 29 -52.46 -20.11 -42.76
N SER A 30 -53.01 -20.74 -41.72
CA SER A 30 -52.70 -22.04 -41.08
C SER A 30 -51.29 -22.49 -40.65
N ASN A 31 -51.26 -22.90 -39.37
CA ASN A 31 -50.61 -24.10 -38.78
C ASN A 31 -49.08 -24.22 -38.78
N ASN A 32 -48.43 -24.11 -37.62
CA ASN A 32 -48.20 -25.24 -36.70
C ASN A 32 -47.29 -24.86 -35.53
N SER A 33 -47.60 -25.42 -34.37
CA SER A 33 -46.91 -25.31 -33.09
C SER A 33 -45.55 -26.01 -33.08
N TRP A 34 -44.51 -25.35 -32.54
CA TRP A 34 -43.24 -25.99 -32.16
C TRP A 34 -42.88 -25.67 -30.70
N LYS A 35 -42.79 -26.72 -29.87
CA LYS A 35 -42.19 -26.73 -28.53
C LYS A 35 -40.73 -27.25 -28.63
N PRO A 36 -39.83 -26.87 -27.71
CA PRO A 36 -38.41 -27.28 -27.77
C PRO A 36 -38.18 -28.66 -27.10
N PRO A 37 -37.21 -29.48 -27.54
CA PRO A 37 -36.88 -30.72 -26.86
C PRO A 37 -35.82 -30.54 -25.76
N ARG A 38 -35.96 -31.37 -24.72
CA ARG A 38 -35.07 -31.53 -23.58
C ARG A 38 -33.94 -32.50 -23.90
N ASN A 39 -32.80 -32.28 -23.25
CA ASN A 39 -31.64 -33.15 -23.14
C ASN A 39 -32.00 -34.57 -22.68
N THR A 40 -31.40 -35.58 -23.32
CA THR A 40 -31.08 -36.87 -22.70
C THR A 40 -29.68 -37.31 -23.14
N ALA A 41 -28.92 -37.76 -22.14
CA ALA A 41 -27.56 -38.25 -22.27
C ALA A 41 -27.54 -39.70 -22.78
N SER A 42 -26.63 -39.98 -23.72
CA SER A 42 -25.92 -41.25 -23.88
C SER A 42 -24.83 -41.03 -24.92
N ASP A 43 -23.58 -41.32 -24.58
CA ASP A 43 -22.71 -42.22 -25.36
C ASP A 43 -21.25 -42.08 -24.88
N ILE A 44 -20.80 -43.17 -24.26
CA ILE A 44 -19.43 -43.48 -23.90
C ILE A 44 -18.89 -44.36 -25.02
N VAL A 45 -17.84 -43.96 -25.75
CA VAL A 45 -16.95 -44.89 -26.46
C VAL A 45 -15.50 -44.36 -26.56
N SER A 46 -14.58 -45.23 -26.08
CA SER A 46 -13.18 -45.48 -26.46
C SER A 46 -12.03 -44.51 -26.10
N LEU A 47 -11.10 -45.06 -25.30
CA LEU A 47 -9.69 -44.67 -25.12
C LEU A 47 -8.82 -45.04 -26.34
N ALA A 48 -7.83 -44.20 -26.68
CA ALA A 48 -6.39 -44.53 -26.63
C ALA A 48 -5.51 -43.30 -27.00
N PRO A 49 -4.28 -43.19 -26.46
CA PRO A 49 -3.52 -41.93 -26.37
C PRO A 49 -2.46 -41.77 -27.49
N LYS A 50 -2.15 -40.53 -27.86
CA LYS A 50 -0.91 -40.19 -28.58
C LYS A 50 -0.26 -38.94 -28.02
N ASP A 51 1.03 -39.10 -27.81
CA ASP A 51 2.01 -38.28 -27.15
C ASP A 51 2.29 -36.90 -27.77
N LEU A 52 2.86 -36.06 -26.88
CA LEU A 52 3.86 -35.01 -27.12
C LEU A 52 3.41 -33.68 -27.73
N GLY A 53 3.36 -32.69 -26.83
CA GLY A 53 3.35 -31.27 -27.15
C GLY A 53 3.45 -30.41 -25.89
N ILE A 54 4.59 -30.49 -25.19
CA ILE A 54 4.93 -29.56 -24.10
C ILE A 54 5.08 -28.17 -24.74
N THR A 55 4.08 -27.31 -24.55
CA THR A 55 4.24 -25.87 -24.71
C THR A 55 4.05 -25.24 -23.34
N ASN A 56 5.17 -24.74 -22.80
CA ASN A 56 5.21 -23.96 -21.57
C ASN A 56 4.32 -22.72 -21.73
N THR A 57 3.14 -22.74 -21.15
CA THR A 57 2.38 -21.53 -20.86
C THR A 57 3.08 -20.86 -19.68
N VAL A 58 3.80 -19.79 -19.99
CA VAL A 58 4.35 -18.84 -19.03
C VAL A 58 3.18 -18.34 -18.19
N ASN A 59 3.13 -18.74 -16.92
CA ASN A 59 2.26 -18.15 -15.91
C ASN A 59 2.70 -16.70 -15.72
N ASP A 60 1.99 -15.78 -16.36
CA ASP A 60 2.04 -14.35 -16.05
C ASP A 60 1.37 -14.14 -14.68
N MET A 61 2.16 -14.27 -13.61
CA MET A 61 1.77 -13.94 -12.25
C MET A 61 2.06 -12.47 -11.94
N SER A 62 1.35 -11.57 -12.62
CA SER A 62 1.38 -10.14 -12.33
C SER A 62 -0.02 -9.63 -11.95
N GLY A 63 -0.43 -9.81 -10.69
CA GLY A 63 -1.70 -9.23 -10.25
C GLY A 63 -2.34 -9.71 -8.96
N GLN A 64 -1.59 -10.20 -7.96
CA GLN A 64 -2.15 -10.33 -6.61
C GLN A 64 -1.88 -9.04 -5.81
N PRO A 65 -2.87 -8.50 -5.06
CA PRO A 65 -2.64 -7.37 -4.17
C PRO A 65 -1.65 -7.83 -3.08
N GLN A 66 -0.43 -7.30 -3.12
CA GLN A 66 0.58 -7.52 -2.09
C GLN A 66 -0.03 -7.30 -0.71
N SER A 67 0.20 -8.23 0.21
CA SER A 67 -0.36 -8.16 1.56
C SER A 67 0.14 -6.88 2.26
N GLU A 68 -0.69 -6.27 3.12
CA GLU A 68 -0.31 -5.09 3.92
C GLU A 68 1.01 -5.32 4.68
N ALA A 69 1.30 -6.57 5.06
CA ALA A 69 2.57 -6.98 5.65
C ALA A 69 3.76 -6.81 4.70
N GLU A 70 3.64 -7.21 3.42
CA GLU A 70 4.71 -7.07 2.42
C GLU A 70 5.00 -5.61 2.11
N GLN A 71 3.95 -4.78 2.04
CA GLN A 71 4.09 -3.34 1.89
C GLN A 71 4.82 -2.72 3.09
N ASN A 72 4.50 -3.17 4.32
CA ASN A 72 5.21 -2.72 5.52
C ASN A 72 6.69 -3.13 5.50
N ILE A 73 7.04 -4.29 4.96
CA ILE A 73 8.43 -4.73 4.80
C ILE A 73 9.16 -3.86 3.77
N GLN A 74 8.54 -3.56 2.62
CA GLN A 74 9.11 -2.64 1.63
C GLN A 74 9.32 -1.23 2.22
N ILE A 75 8.34 -0.71 2.96
CA ILE A 75 8.44 0.57 3.67
C ILE A 75 9.61 0.54 4.66
N TRP A 76 9.78 -0.57 5.38
CA TRP A 76 10.90 -0.73 6.31
C TRP A 76 12.25 -0.73 5.58
N LYS A 77 12.39 -1.45 4.45
CA LYS A 77 13.62 -1.45 3.64
C LYS A 77 13.98 -0.04 3.19
N ILE A 78 13.00 0.73 2.71
CA ILE A 78 13.22 2.12 2.28
C ILE A 78 13.55 3.02 3.49
N LYS A 79 12.91 2.85 4.65
CA LYS A 79 13.27 3.59 5.89
C LYS A 79 14.71 3.32 6.32
N LYS A 80 15.16 2.07 6.27
CA LYS A 80 16.55 1.71 6.57
C LYS A 80 17.51 2.37 5.57
N LEU A 81 17.17 2.36 4.29
CA LEU A 81 17.94 3.01 3.23
C LEU A 81 17.99 4.54 3.41
N VAL A 82 16.88 5.18 3.75
CA VAL A 82 16.86 6.63 4.07
C VAL A 82 17.77 6.94 5.26
N LYS A 83 17.71 6.12 6.32
CA LYS A 83 18.58 6.27 7.50
C LYS A 83 20.07 6.10 7.14
N SER A 84 20.41 5.17 6.24
CA SER A 84 21.80 5.00 5.80
C SER A 84 22.27 6.15 4.89
N LEU A 85 21.40 6.68 4.04
CA LEU A 85 21.69 7.85 3.19
C LEU A 85 21.84 9.15 4.01
N GLU A 86 21.10 9.32 5.10
CA GLU A 86 21.22 10.48 5.98
C GLU A 86 22.50 10.45 6.83
N ALA A 87 22.93 9.25 7.26
CA ALA A 87 24.19 9.07 7.97
C ALA A 87 25.40 9.26 7.06
N ALA A 88 25.27 8.95 5.78
CA ALA A 88 26.32 9.11 4.79
C ALA A 88 26.66 10.60 4.56
N ARG A 89 27.91 10.97 4.87
CA ARG A 89 28.47 12.30 4.57
C ARG A 89 29.66 12.18 3.63
N GLY A 90 29.66 13.03 2.61
CA GLY A 90 30.79 13.18 1.68
C GLY A 90 31.81 14.20 2.19
N ALA A 91 33.06 14.05 1.75
CA ALA A 91 34.15 15.00 2.04
C ALA A 91 34.07 16.32 1.21
N GLY A 92 33.06 16.47 0.35
CA GLY A 92 32.86 17.62 -0.53
C GLY A 92 31.49 17.60 -1.22
N THR A 93 31.28 18.47 -2.22
CA THR A 93 30.04 18.57 -3.01
C THR A 93 29.98 17.49 -4.08
N SER A 94 29.91 16.23 -3.67
CA SER A 94 29.97 15.07 -4.59
C SER A 94 28.77 14.14 -4.46
N MET A 95 27.72 14.57 -3.75
CA MET A 95 26.51 13.79 -3.48
C MET A 95 25.37 14.32 -4.34
N ILE A 96 24.98 13.54 -5.34
CA ILE A 96 23.89 13.85 -6.24
C ILE A 96 22.63 13.16 -5.74
N SER A 97 21.60 13.98 -5.52
CA SER A 97 20.23 13.54 -5.28
C SER A 97 19.39 13.90 -6.50
N LEU A 98 18.91 12.89 -7.24
CA LEU A 98 18.08 13.06 -8.42
C LEU A 98 16.74 12.37 -8.21
N ILE A 99 15.65 13.11 -8.28
CA ILE A 99 14.28 12.62 -8.17
C ILE A 99 13.54 13.03 -9.43
N LEU A 100 12.93 12.05 -10.09
CA LEU A 100 12.18 12.23 -11.32
C LEU A 100 10.71 11.80 -11.13
N PRO A 101 9.75 12.69 -11.41
CA PRO A 101 8.33 12.36 -11.29
C PRO A 101 7.89 11.40 -12.40
N PRO A 102 6.83 10.60 -12.16
CA PRO A 102 6.24 9.79 -13.21
C PRO A 102 5.65 10.71 -14.27
N LYS A 103 5.85 10.37 -15.55
CA LYS A 103 5.56 11.17 -16.77
C LYS A 103 6.70 12.05 -17.27
N SER A 104 7.76 12.29 -16.50
CA SER A 104 8.94 12.96 -17.05
C SER A 104 9.65 12.07 -18.09
N GLN A 105 10.36 12.68 -19.04
CA GLN A 105 11.14 11.95 -20.03
C GLN A 105 12.59 11.82 -19.58
N ILE A 106 13.15 10.61 -19.69
CA ILE A 106 14.56 10.35 -19.34
C ILE A 106 15.51 11.25 -20.10
N SER A 107 15.21 11.54 -21.37
CA SER A 107 16.04 12.41 -22.22
C SER A 107 16.19 13.82 -21.64
N GLN A 108 15.17 14.36 -20.96
CA GLN A 108 15.26 15.68 -20.34
C GLN A 108 16.25 15.67 -19.17
N ALA A 109 16.18 14.65 -18.32
CA ALA A 109 17.14 14.46 -17.22
C ALA A 109 18.56 14.20 -17.73
N ALA A 110 18.71 13.40 -18.79
CA ALA A 110 20.01 13.12 -19.41
C ALA A 110 20.65 14.39 -19.99
N ASN A 111 19.86 15.25 -20.65
CA ASN A 111 20.32 16.52 -21.19
C ASN A 111 20.73 17.50 -20.07
N MET A 112 19.95 17.57 -19.00
CA MET A 112 20.28 18.38 -17.82
C MET A 112 21.60 17.92 -17.18
N LEU A 113 21.78 16.61 -16.96
CA LEU A 113 23.06 16.07 -16.45
C LEU A 113 24.24 16.34 -17.39
N ALA A 114 24.03 16.39 -18.71
CA ALA A 114 25.08 16.73 -19.68
C ALA A 114 25.48 18.21 -19.59
N GLN A 115 24.52 19.10 -19.35
CA GLN A 115 24.79 20.53 -19.11
C GLN A 115 25.54 20.72 -17.79
N GLU A 116 25.12 20.04 -16.73
CA GLU A 116 25.80 20.08 -15.41
C GLU A 116 27.21 19.49 -15.46
N TYR A 117 27.44 18.49 -16.30
CA TYR A 117 28.80 17.99 -16.55
C TYR A 117 29.69 19.08 -17.19
N GLY A 118 29.14 19.83 -18.16
CA GLY A 118 29.83 20.94 -18.82
C GLY A 118 30.16 22.07 -17.86
N THR A 119 29.22 22.49 -17.01
CA THR A 119 29.44 23.53 -16.00
C THR A 119 30.45 23.09 -14.93
N ALA A 120 30.36 21.84 -14.46
CA ALA A 120 31.27 21.27 -13.47
C ALA A 120 32.72 21.21 -13.97
N SER A 121 32.95 21.11 -15.28
CA SER A 121 34.31 21.11 -15.86
C SER A 121 35.09 22.41 -15.58
N ASN A 122 34.37 23.53 -15.36
CA ASN A 122 34.94 24.84 -15.06
C ASN A 122 35.31 25.03 -13.58
N ILE A 123 35.07 24.04 -12.71
CA ILE A 123 35.46 24.11 -11.29
C ILE A 123 36.98 24.22 -11.17
N LYS A 124 37.45 25.24 -10.44
CA LYS A 124 38.89 25.55 -10.27
C LYS A 124 39.63 24.51 -9.43
N SER A 125 38.99 24.02 -8.36
CA SER A 125 39.58 23.00 -7.48
C SER A 125 39.66 21.66 -8.20
N ARG A 126 40.89 21.16 -8.43
CA ARG A 126 41.13 19.89 -9.15
C ARG A 126 40.42 18.71 -8.49
N VAL A 127 40.52 18.60 -7.17
CA VAL A 127 39.95 17.48 -6.40
C VAL A 127 38.42 17.53 -6.48
N ASN A 128 37.81 18.68 -6.16
CA ASN A 128 36.35 18.81 -6.19
C ASN A 128 35.79 18.60 -7.60
N ARG A 129 36.46 19.11 -8.63
CA ARG A 129 36.07 18.91 -10.02
C ARG A 129 36.02 17.42 -10.37
N LEU A 130 37.07 16.65 -10.05
CA LEU A 130 37.10 15.22 -10.35
C LEU A 130 35.99 14.46 -9.62
N SER A 131 35.72 14.80 -8.37
CA SER A 131 34.65 14.17 -7.58
C SER A 131 33.25 14.46 -8.16
N VAL A 132 32.97 15.72 -8.54
CA VAL A 132 31.68 16.11 -9.16
C VAL A 132 31.51 15.43 -10.52
N LEU A 133 32.53 15.48 -11.38
CA LEU A 133 32.46 14.86 -12.71
C LEU A 133 32.23 13.35 -12.60
N ALA A 134 32.92 12.67 -11.68
CA ALA A 134 32.73 11.24 -11.44
C ALA A 134 31.31 10.91 -10.96
N ALA A 135 30.74 11.71 -10.05
CA ALA A 135 29.37 11.51 -9.58
C ALA A 135 28.34 11.70 -10.70
N ILE A 136 28.50 12.74 -11.54
CA ILE A 136 27.61 12.99 -12.68
C ILE A 136 27.72 11.85 -13.70
N THR A 137 28.94 11.40 -14.04
CA THR A 137 29.14 10.26 -14.93
C THR A 137 28.48 8.99 -14.39
N SER A 138 28.59 8.73 -13.08
CA SER A 138 27.94 7.60 -12.42
C SER A 138 26.40 7.67 -12.54
N THR A 139 25.84 8.85 -12.29
CA THR A 139 24.39 9.11 -12.41
C THR A 139 23.90 8.90 -13.84
N GLN A 140 24.64 9.41 -14.83
CA GLN A 140 24.33 9.21 -16.26
C GLN A 140 24.38 7.73 -16.66
N GLN A 141 25.34 6.96 -16.13
CA GLN A 141 25.43 5.52 -16.39
C GLN A 141 24.24 4.76 -15.80
N ARG A 142 23.78 5.12 -14.60
CA ARG A 142 22.56 4.56 -13.99
C ARG A 142 21.32 4.90 -14.80
N LEU A 143 21.17 6.16 -15.19
CA LEU A 143 20.01 6.62 -15.95
C LEU A 143 19.86 5.89 -17.31
N LYS A 144 20.97 5.47 -17.92
CA LYS A 144 20.98 4.67 -19.17
C LYS A 144 20.39 3.27 -19.03
N LEU A 145 20.35 2.70 -17.82
CA LEU A 145 19.74 1.39 -17.58
C LEU A 145 18.22 1.43 -17.77
N TYR A 146 17.62 2.60 -17.59
CA TYR A 146 16.18 2.81 -17.73
C TYR A 146 15.85 3.33 -19.13
N ASN A 147 14.97 2.62 -19.84
CA ASN A 147 14.45 3.09 -21.13
C ASN A 147 13.29 4.09 -20.94
N ARG A 148 12.49 3.91 -19.88
CA ARG A 148 11.39 4.81 -19.48
C ARG A 148 11.36 4.94 -17.97
N ILE A 149 10.89 6.09 -17.48
CA ILE A 149 10.69 6.30 -16.05
C ILE A 149 9.57 5.36 -15.59
N PRO A 150 9.79 4.58 -14.51
CA PRO A 150 8.75 3.72 -13.93
C PRO A 150 7.48 4.50 -13.52
N PRO A 151 6.33 3.82 -13.37
CA PRO A 151 5.04 4.48 -13.14
C PRO A 151 4.94 5.26 -11.83
N ASN A 152 5.75 4.93 -10.81
CA ASN A 152 5.80 5.67 -9.54
C ASN A 152 6.91 6.73 -9.50
N GLY A 153 7.70 6.87 -10.56
CA GLY A 153 8.85 7.77 -10.62
C GLY A 153 10.19 7.03 -10.45
N LEU A 154 11.28 7.78 -10.45
CA LEU A 154 12.63 7.24 -10.30
C LEU A 154 13.46 8.11 -9.35
N ILE A 155 14.15 7.46 -8.42
CA ILE A 155 15.08 8.12 -7.51
C ILE A 155 16.47 7.54 -7.75
N VAL A 156 17.45 8.42 -7.89
CA VAL A 156 18.85 8.07 -8.06
C VAL A 156 19.68 8.87 -7.04
N TYR A 157 20.38 8.14 -6.17
CA TYR A 157 21.40 8.68 -5.29
C TYR A 157 22.77 8.18 -5.74
N CYS A 158 23.66 9.12 -6.06
CA CYS A 158 25.01 8.82 -6.50
C CYS A 158 26.01 9.69 -5.74
N GLY A 159 27.10 9.09 -5.27
CA GLY A 159 28.16 9.87 -4.65
C GLY A 159 29.31 9.01 -4.13
N THR A 160 30.29 9.68 -3.56
CA THR A 160 31.41 9.06 -2.85
C THR A 160 31.28 9.34 -1.37
N ILE A 161 31.09 8.28 -0.59
CA ILE A 161 31.01 8.36 0.87
C ILE A 161 32.34 7.93 1.48
N LEU A 162 32.70 8.57 2.59
CA LEU A 162 33.83 8.12 3.39
C LEU A 162 33.33 7.05 4.35
N THR A 163 33.90 5.84 4.28
CA THR A 163 33.62 4.78 5.25
C THR A 163 34.41 5.01 6.54
N ASP A 164 34.01 4.37 7.64
CA ASP A 164 34.69 4.51 8.96
C ASP A 164 36.17 4.07 8.91
N GLU A 165 36.55 3.26 7.92
CA GLU A 165 37.94 2.87 7.65
C GLU A 165 38.76 3.95 6.92
N GLY A 166 38.18 5.13 6.66
CA GLY A 166 38.80 6.21 5.89
C GLY A 166 38.94 5.91 4.40
N LYS A 167 38.35 4.82 3.90
CA LYS A 167 38.33 4.47 2.47
C LYS A 167 37.14 5.15 1.78
N GLU A 168 37.37 5.66 0.58
CA GLU A 168 36.34 6.23 -0.28
C GLU A 168 35.54 5.10 -0.97
N LYS A 169 34.25 5.00 -0.68
CA LYS A 169 33.33 4.07 -1.34
C LYS A 169 32.39 4.84 -2.27
N LYS A 170 32.35 4.42 -3.54
CA LYS A 170 31.35 4.91 -4.50
C LYS A 170 30.02 4.22 -4.20
N VAL A 171 28.98 5.00 -3.94
CA VAL A 171 27.62 4.52 -3.70
C VAL A 171 26.70 4.98 -4.83
N ASN A 172 25.96 4.02 -5.35
CA ASN A 172 24.96 4.21 -6.39
C ASN A 172 23.71 3.46 -5.96
N PHE A 173 22.63 4.17 -5.69
CA PHE A 173 21.32 3.59 -5.40
C PHE A 173 20.31 4.12 -6.41
N ASP A 174 19.67 3.20 -7.12
CA ASP A 174 18.57 3.45 -8.04
C ASP A 174 17.39 2.57 -7.66
N PHE A 175 16.25 3.19 -7.37
CA PHE A 175 15.02 2.45 -7.04
C PHE A 175 13.76 3.23 -7.40
N GLU A 176 12.67 2.49 -7.60
CA GLU A 176 11.33 3.02 -7.78
C GLU A 176 10.64 3.17 -6.41
N PRO A 177 10.08 4.34 -6.07
CA PRO A 177 9.33 4.51 -4.84
C PRO A 177 7.97 3.78 -4.89
N PHE A 178 7.46 3.36 -3.73
CA PHE A 178 6.17 2.66 -3.61
C PHE A 178 4.93 3.55 -3.86
N LYS A 179 5.12 4.87 -3.86
CA LYS A 179 4.10 5.88 -4.13
C LYS A 179 4.60 6.84 -5.21
N PRO A 180 3.72 7.32 -6.11
CA PRO A 180 4.11 8.27 -7.14
C PRO A 180 4.53 9.62 -6.54
N ILE A 181 5.68 10.13 -6.99
CA ILE A 181 6.26 11.40 -6.53
C ILE A 181 5.98 12.51 -7.55
N ASN A 182 5.39 13.62 -7.13
CA ASN A 182 5.14 14.76 -8.04
C ASN A 182 6.29 15.77 -8.09
N THR A 183 7.25 15.69 -7.17
CA THR A 183 8.39 16.61 -7.08
C THR A 183 9.54 16.12 -7.96
N SER A 184 10.15 17.07 -8.69
CA SER A 184 11.41 16.86 -9.40
C SER A 184 12.51 17.57 -8.61
N LEU A 185 13.60 16.88 -8.29
CA LEU A 185 14.70 17.44 -7.51
C LEU A 185 16.03 17.03 -8.14
N TYR A 186 16.93 17.99 -8.31
CA TYR A 186 18.33 17.75 -8.66
C TYR A 186 19.19 18.65 -7.77
N LEU A 187 19.98 18.05 -6.89
CA LEU A 187 20.89 18.77 -6.01
C LEU A 187 22.23 18.03 -5.92
N CYS A 188 23.32 18.79 -5.92
CA CYS A 188 24.67 18.32 -5.66
C CYS A 188 25.17 19.00 -4.39
N ASP A 189 25.27 18.26 -3.29
CA ASP A 189 25.72 18.77 -1.98
C ASP A 189 26.71 17.78 -1.34
N ASN A 190 27.07 17.99 -0.09
CA ASN A 190 27.88 17.07 0.72
C ASN A 190 27.06 15.99 1.45
N LYS A 191 25.73 16.06 1.36
CA LYS A 191 24.76 15.13 1.94
C LYS A 191 23.71 14.73 0.90
N PHE A 192 23.05 13.60 1.11
CA PHE A 192 21.88 13.24 0.31
C PHE A 192 20.63 13.97 0.83
N HIS A 193 19.78 14.43 -0.09
CA HIS A 193 18.49 15.01 0.23
C HIS A 193 17.41 13.93 0.17
N THR A 194 16.96 13.49 1.35
CA THR A 194 15.93 12.46 1.55
C THR A 194 14.58 13.04 1.96
N GLU A 195 14.43 14.36 2.00
CA GLU A 195 13.21 15.05 2.46
C GLU A 195 11.95 14.56 1.71
N ALA A 196 12.02 14.49 0.38
CA ALA A 196 10.92 13.99 -0.45
C ALA A 196 10.58 12.51 -0.19
N LEU A 197 11.56 11.69 0.22
CA LEU A 197 11.31 10.30 0.60
C LEU A 197 10.70 10.19 1.99
N SER A 198 11.14 11.02 2.94
CA SER A 198 10.63 11.02 4.30
C SER A 198 9.13 11.35 4.36
N GLU A 199 8.67 12.28 3.53
CA GLU A 199 7.25 12.62 3.37
C GLU A 199 6.43 11.42 2.84
N LEU A 200 6.98 10.67 1.88
CA LEU A 200 6.28 9.51 1.32
C LEU A 200 6.19 8.34 2.29
N LEU A 201 7.24 8.15 3.09
CA LEU A 201 7.35 7.11 4.12
C LEU A 201 6.49 7.37 5.35
N GLU A 202 5.92 8.57 5.48
CA GLU A 202 4.85 8.80 6.41
C GLU A 202 3.64 7.95 5.96
N SER A 203 3.40 6.90 6.74
CA SER A 203 2.38 5.90 6.45
C SER A 203 1.01 6.53 6.65
N ASP A 204 0.48 7.12 5.59
CA ASP A 204 -0.85 7.68 5.61
C ASP A 204 -1.89 6.58 5.49
N ALA A 205 -2.43 6.22 6.65
CA ALA A 205 -3.69 5.54 6.75
C ALA A 205 -4.74 6.35 5.97
N LYS A 206 -5.34 5.75 4.94
CA LYS A 206 -6.44 6.37 4.22
C LYS A 206 -7.70 6.28 5.08
N PHE A 207 -8.23 7.43 5.46
CA PHE A 207 -9.48 7.56 6.21
C PHE A 207 -10.60 8.03 5.30
N GLY A 208 -11.78 7.45 5.46
CA GLY A 208 -12.99 7.87 4.77
C GLY A 208 -13.75 8.92 5.58
N PHE A 209 -14.30 9.91 4.90
CA PHE A 209 -15.19 10.90 5.48
C PHE A 209 -16.52 10.89 4.74
N ILE A 210 -17.60 10.79 5.50
CA ILE A 210 -18.96 10.93 5.01
C ILE A 210 -19.54 12.17 5.67
N VAL A 211 -19.71 13.24 4.90
CA VAL A 211 -20.32 14.47 5.38
C VAL A 211 -21.77 14.50 4.89
N MET A 212 -22.72 14.42 5.82
CA MET A 212 -24.15 14.47 5.56
C MET A 212 -24.72 15.84 5.94
N ASP A 213 -25.50 16.42 5.03
CA ASP A 213 -26.23 17.67 5.27
C ASP A 213 -27.63 17.57 4.66
N GLY A 214 -28.54 18.43 5.10
CA GLY A 214 -29.92 18.47 4.59
C GLY A 214 -30.03 18.83 3.11
N ASN A 215 -28.97 19.40 2.52
CA ASN A 215 -28.93 19.81 1.11
C ASN A 215 -28.10 18.86 0.23
N GLY A 216 -27.46 17.84 0.80
CA GLY A 216 -26.57 16.94 0.07
C GLY A 216 -25.53 16.26 0.95
N SER A 217 -24.79 15.33 0.36
CA SER A 217 -23.69 14.62 1.01
C SER A 217 -22.42 14.65 0.19
N LEU A 218 -21.30 14.61 0.90
CA LEU A 218 -19.96 14.55 0.34
C LEU A 218 -19.24 13.31 0.89
N PHE A 219 -18.61 12.57 -0.01
CA PHE A 219 -17.71 11.47 0.28
C PHE A 219 -16.30 11.92 -0.05
N GLY A 220 -15.43 11.87 0.94
CA GLY A 220 -14.03 12.24 0.81
C GLY A 220 -13.12 11.22 1.45
N THR A 221 -11.85 11.28 1.08
CA THR A 221 -10.80 10.55 1.78
C THR A 221 -9.69 11.50 2.20
N LEU A 222 -9.11 11.20 3.34
CA LEU A 222 -7.92 11.86 3.86
C LEU A 222 -6.79 10.84 3.91
N ALA A 223 -5.68 11.15 3.26
CA ALA A 223 -4.44 10.39 3.38
C ALA A 223 -3.35 11.39 3.82
N GLY A 224 -3.02 11.35 5.11
CA GLY A 224 -2.07 12.29 5.72
C GLY A 224 -2.56 13.72 5.60
N ASN A 225 -1.81 14.53 4.86
CA ASN A 225 -2.17 15.92 4.57
C ASN A 225 -2.96 16.10 3.27
N THR A 226 -3.08 15.04 2.45
CA THR A 226 -3.80 15.10 1.19
C THR A 226 -5.28 14.77 1.39
N ARG A 227 -6.15 15.72 1.01
CA ARG A 227 -7.60 15.52 0.99
C ARG A 227 -8.07 15.30 -0.45
N GLU A 228 -8.92 14.31 -0.64
CA GLU A 228 -9.53 13.98 -1.92
C GLU A 228 -11.05 13.93 -1.76
N VAL A 229 -11.78 14.66 -2.60
CA VAL A 229 -13.24 14.54 -2.66
C VAL A 229 -13.58 13.54 -3.75
N ILE A 230 -14.12 12.38 -3.36
CA ILE A 230 -14.43 11.28 -4.29
C ILE A 230 -15.73 11.58 -5.02
N HIS A 231 -16.78 11.89 -4.26
CA HIS A 231 -18.10 12.10 -4.81
C HIS A 231 -18.90 13.10 -3.98
N LYS A 232 -19.69 13.92 -4.67
CA LYS A 232 -20.64 14.83 -4.04
C LYS A 232 -21.96 14.79 -4.80
N PHE A 233 -23.06 14.77 -4.07
CA PHE A 233 -24.38 14.92 -4.65
C PHE A 233 -25.28 15.77 -3.76
N THR A 234 -26.19 16.49 -4.40
CA THR A 234 -27.17 17.34 -3.73
C THR A 234 -28.52 16.64 -3.64
N VAL A 235 -29.30 16.98 -2.62
CA VAL A 235 -30.65 16.45 -2.38
C VAL A 235 -31.54 17.58 -1.93
N ASP A 236 -32.78 17.60 -2.45
CA ASP A 236 -33.82 18.52 -2.01
C ASP A 236 -34.82 17.80 -1.10
N LEU A 237 -34.64 17.98 0.21
CA LEU A 237 -35.50 17.43 1.25
C LEU A 237 -36.64 18.40 1.60
N PRO A 238 -37.90 17.93 1.71
CA PRO A 238 -39.02 18.80 2.03
C PRO A 238 -38.89 19.35 3.46
N LYS A 239 -38.85 20.68 3.58
CA LYS A 239 -38.70 21.39 4.86
C LYS A 239 -39.89 21.15 5.80
N LYS A 240 -39.67 21.27 7.11
CA LYS A 240 -40.73 21.17 8.13
C LYS A 240 -41.78 22.26 7.89
N HIS A 241 -43.04 21.87 7.74
CA HIS A 241 -44.14 22.83 7.65
C HIS A 241 -44.61 23.20 9.06
N GLY A 242 -44.71 24.50 9.35
CA GLY A 242 -45.25 25.02 10.61
C GLY A 242 -46.75 25.35 10.57
N ARG A 243 -47.41 25.23 9.41
CA ARG A 243 -48.84 25.53 9.24
C ARG A 243 -49.65 24.24 9.41
N GLY A 244 -50.62 24.25 10.33
CA GLY A 244 -51.51 23.11 10.61
C GLY A 244 -52.59 22.89 9.53
N GLY A 245 -53.23 21.72 9.57
CA GLY A 245 -54.34 21.35 8.67
C GLY A 245 -54.49 19.83 8.50
N GLN A 246 -55.54 19.40 7.79
CA GLN A 246 -55.83 17.96 7.53
C GLN A 246 -54.69 17.25 6.78
N SER A 247 -53.95 17.99 5.94
CA SER A 247 -52.82 17.48 5.17
C SER A 247 -51.48 17.47 5.93
N ALA A 248 -51.41 18.02 7.16
CA ALA A 248 -50.16 18.16 7.91
C ALA A 248 -49.47 16.80 8.17
N LEU A 249 -50.24 15.78 8.56
CA LEU A 249 -49.71 14.44 8.81
C LEU A 249 -49.16 13.79 7.53
N ARG A 250 -49.82 14.00 6.39
CA ARG A 250 -49.35 13.52 5.08
C ARG A 250 -48.00 14.14 4.72
N PHE A 251 -47.83 15.45 4.92
CA PHE A 251 -46.55 16.10 4.65
C PHE A 251 -45.44 15.70 5.64
N ALA A 252 -45.79 15.34 6.88
CA ALA A 252 -44.85 14.73 7.82
C ALA A 252 -44.35 13.38 7.31
N ARG A 253 -45.26 12.48 6.90
CA ARG A 253 -44.90 11.18 6.33
C ARG A 253 -44.06 11.29 5.07
N LEU A 254 -44.44 12.16 4.12
CA LEU A 254 -43.67 12.36 2.88
C LEU A 254 -42.24 12.87 3.15
N ARG A 255 -42.06 13.63 4.24
CA ARG A 255 -40.74 14.10 4.67
C ARG A 255 -39.90 12.98 5.25
N GLU A 256 -40.48 12.16 6.12
CA GLU A 256 -39.79 10.99 6.69
C GLU A 256 -39.41 9.99 5.61
N GLU A 257 -40.31 9.72 4.67
CA GLU A 257 -40.06 8.83 3.54
C GLU A 257 -38.88 9.33 2.67
N LYS A 258 -38.87 10.64 2.33
CA LYS A 258 -37.74 11.23 1.60
C LYS A 258 -36.43 11.23 2.39
N ARG A 259 -36.48 11.45 3.71
CA ARG A 259 -35.28 11.35 4.58
C ARG A 259 -34.73 9.92 4.61
N HIS A 260 -35.61 8.93 4.76
CA HIS A 260 -35.22 7.52 4.73
C HIS A 260 -34.60 7.13 3.39
N ASN A 261 -35.19 7.57 2.27
CA ASN A 261 -34.62 7.36 0.94
C ASN A 261 -33.26 8.05 0.76
N TYR A 262 -33.06 9.22 1.38
CA TYR A 262 -31.77 9.91 1.38
C TYR A 262 -30.71 9.11 2.14
N VAL A 263 -31.01 8.64 3.36
CA VAL A 263 -30.10 7.81 4.16
C VAL A 263 -29.74 6.52 3.40
N ARG A 264 -30.71 5.85 2.78
CA ARG A 264 -30.47 4.68 1.92
C ARG A 264 -29.50 4.99 0.78
N LYS A 265 -29.74 6.09 0.05
CA LYS A 265 -28.88 6.50 -1.05
C LYS A 265 -27.45 6.75 -0.57
N VAL A 266 -27.27 7.43 0.57
CA VAL A 266 -25.94 7.67 1.16
C VAL A 266 -25.24 6.36 1.53
N ALA A 267 -25.97 5.40 2.13
CA ALA A 267 -25.43 4.09 2.47
C ALA A 267 -24.95 3.30 1.22
N GLU A 268 -25.74 3.32 0.13
CA GLU A 268 -25.37 2.68 -1.13
C GLU A 268 -24.11 3.31 -1.76
N PHE A 269 -24.01 4.64 -1.77
CA PHE A 269 -22.81 5.33 -2.27
C PHE A 269 -21.57 5.06 -1.40
N ALA A 270 -21.76 4.90 -0.07
CA ALA A 270 -20.66 4.54 0.81
C ALA A 270 -20.09 3.16 0.45
N VAL A 271 -20.95 2.18 0.16
CA VAL A 271 -20.54 0.85 -0.31
C VAL A 271 -19.79 0.95 -1.64
N GLN A 272 -20.33 1.68 -2.62
CA GLN A 272 -19.72 1.81 -3.95
C GLN A 272 -18.31 2.42 -3.92
N HIS A 273 -18.04 3.35 -2.99
CA HIS A 273 -16.77 4.08 -2.97
C HIS A 273 -15.76 3.57 -1.92
N PHE A 274 -16.22 3.04 -0.79
CA PHE A 274 -15.33 2.57 0.28
C PHE A 274 -15.09 1.07 0.26
N ILE A 275 -15.86 0.30 -0.50
CA ILE A 275 -15.64 -1.14 -0.68
C ILE A 275 -15.17 -1.39 -2.11
N THR A 276 -14.00 -2.02 -2.26
CA THR A 276 -13.60 -2.63 -3.54
C THR A 276 -13.14 -4.05 -3.31
N ASN A 277 -13.53 -4.96 -4.20
CA ASN A 277 -13.22 -6.40 -4.09
C ASN A 277 -13.55 -6.98 -2.70
N ASP A 278 -14.77 -6.73 -2.21
CA ASP A 278 -15.27 -7.17 -0.90
C ASP A 278 -14.49 -6.70 0.35
N LYS A 279 -13.46 -5.88 0.18
CA LYS A 279 -12.65 -5.32 1.27
C LYS A 279 -12.85 -3.81 1.36
N VAL A 280 -12.84 -3.31 2.60
CA VAL A 280 -12.89 -1.86 2.86
C VAL A 280 -11.55 -1.24 2.52
N ASN A 281 -11.55 -0.21 1.68
CA ASN A 281 -10.34 0.47 1.20
C ASN A 281 -9.73 1.44 2.21
N VAL A 282 -10.50 1.81 3.22
CA VAL A 282 -10.14 2.79 4.25
C VAL A 282 -9.93 2.10 5.59
N GLN A 283 -8.97 2.59 6.38
CA GLN A 283 -8.70 2.03 7.69
C GLN A 283 -9.81 2.34 8.70
N GLY A 284 -10.48 3.47 8.52
CA GLY A 284 -11.68 3.82 9.24
C GLY A 284 -12.42 4.99 8.62
N ILE A 285 -13.64 5.19 9.10
CA ILE A 285 -14.60 6.17 8.58
C ILE A 285 -14.98 7.14 9.68
N VAL A 286 -15.00 8.42 9.34
CA VAL A 286 -15.55 9.49 10.17
C VAL A 286 -16.87 9.93 9.56
N MET A 287 -17.92 9.91 10.38
CA MET A 287 -19.25 10.38 9.97
C MET A 287 -19.45 11.79 10.49
N ALA A 288 -19.66 12.75 9.60
CA ALA A 288 -19.82 14.15 9.93
C ALA A 288 -21.17 14.67 9.44
N GLY A 289 -21.78 15.62 10.15
CA GLY A 289 -22.99 16.29 9.68
C GLY A 289 -23.57 17.28 10.68
N SER A 290 -24.48 18.13 10.19
CA SER A 290 -25.10 19.26 10.90
C SER A 290 -26.42 18.91 11.62
N ALA A 291 -26.78 17.62 11.69
CA ALA A 291 -28.00 17.13 12.34
C ALA A 291 -27.88 15.63 12.71
N ASP A 292 -28.97 15.05 13.20
CA ASP A 292 -29.07 13.64 13.60
C ASP A 292 -29.00 12.65 12.42
N PHE A 293 -28.92 13.10 11.16
CA PHE A 293 -28.86 12.24 9.98
C PHE A 293 -27.71 11.21 10.00
N LYS A 294 -26.55 11.61 10.53
CA LYS A 294 -25.40 10.71 10.71
C LYS A 294 -25.64 9.65 11.79
N THR A 295 -26.41 10.00 12.81
CA THR A 295 -26.79 9.09 13.91
C THR A 295 -27.81 8.09 13.40
N GLU A 296 -28.80 8.55 12.63
CA GLU A 296 -29.76 7.71 11.91
C GLU A 296 -29.04 6.73 10.98
N LEU A 297 -28.05 7.20 10.20
CA LEU A 297 -27.26 6.32 9.33
C LEU A 297 -26.50 5.24 10.13
N ASN A 298 -25.89 5.61 11.27
CA ASN A 298 -25.11 4.67 12.09
C ASN A 298 -25.98 3.63 12.79
N GLN A 299 -27.20 4.01 13.19
CA GLN A 299 -28.14 3.10 13.85
C GLN A 299 -28.93 2.25 12.86
N SER A 300 -29.03 2.67 11.61
CA SER A 300 -29.83 1.98 10.59
C SER A 300 -29.17 0.69 10.10
N ASP A 301 -29.99 -0.34 9.91
CA ASP A 301 -29.58 -1.61 9.26
C ASP A 301 -29.26 -1.46 7.77
N MET A 302 -29.47 -0.26 7.20
CA MET A 302 -29.18 0.05 5.80
C MET A 302 -27.69 0.26 5.55
N PHE A 303 -26.91 0.55 6.60
CA PHE A 303 -25.48 0.76 6.47
C PHE A 303 -24.76 -0.59 6.49
N ASP A 304 -23.79 -0.77 5.59
CA ASP A 304 -23.09 -2.05 5.47
C ASP A 304 -22.36 -2.40 6.78
N PRO A 305 -22.57 -3.61 7.34
CA PRO A 305 -21.95 -4.01 8.60
C PRO A 305 -20.42 -3.93 8.61
N ARG A 306 -19.77 -4.12 7.46
CA ARG A 306 -18.30 -4.03 7.32
C ARG A 306 -17.83 -2.59 7.51
N LEU A 307 -18.60 -1.62 7.01
CA LEU A 307 -18.31 -0.19 7.19
C LEU A 307 -18.68 0.27 8.60
N ALA A 308 -19.79 -0.21 9.15
CA ALA A 308 -20.23 0.08 10.52
C ALA A 308 -19.14 -0.27 11.56
N ALA A 309 -18.51 -1.44 11.40
CA ALA A 309 -17.40 -1.87 12.27
C ALA A 309 -16.13 -0.99 12.15
N LYS A 310 -16.04 -0.17 11.10
CA LYS A 310 -14.90 0.71 10.80
C LYS A 310 -15.19 2.18 11.09
N VAL A 311 -16.35 2.51 11.67
CA VAL A 311 -16.66 3.88 12.12
C VAL A 311 -15.82 4.21 13.35
N ILE A 312 -14.98 5.24 13.25
CA ILE A 312 -14.10 5.68 14.35
C ILE A 312 -14.83 6.67 15.24
N LYS A 313 -15.44 7.69 14.62
CA LYS A 313 -16.04 8.82 15.32
C LYS A 313 -17.18 9.42 14.51
N VAL A 314 -18.21 9.86 15.22
CA VAL A 314 -19.28 10.70 14.70
C VAL A 314 -19.02 12.13 15.15
N VAL A 315 -18.99 13.07 14.20
CA VAL A 315 -18.59 14.48 14.42
C VAL A 315 -19.74 15.42 14.07
N ASP A 316 -20.05 16.36 14.95
CA ASP A 316 -20.92 17.51 14.69
C ASP A 316 -20.17 18.61 13.95
N VAL A 317 -20.66 18.98 12.77
CA VAL A 317 -20.13 20.10 11.98
C VAL A 317 -21.22 21.14 11.74
N SER A 318 -20.85 22.41 11.72
CA SER A 318 -21.81 23.52 11.59
C SER A 318 -22.25 23.73 10.14
N TYR A 319 -21.39 23.35 9.18
CA TYR A 319 -21.61 23.52 7.76
C TYR A 319 -21.54 22.18 7.02
N GLY A 320 -22.31 22.04 5.94
CA GLY A 320 -22.23 20.90 5.04
C GLY A 320 -21.20 21.07 3.91
N GLY A 321 -21.08 20.05 3.06
CA GLY A 321 -20.25 20.09 1.85
C GLY A 321 -18.74 20.16 2.14
N GLU A 322 -18.00 20.87 1.28
CA GLU A 322 -16.53 20.94 1.34
C GLU A 322 -16.01 21.72 2.55
N ASN A 323 -16.74 22.75 3.00
CA ASN A 323 -16.38 23.50 4.21
C ASN A 323 -16.60 22.64 5.46
N GLY A 324 -17.70 21.89 5.51
CA GLY A 324 -17.97 20.89 6.55
C GLY A 324 -16.92 19.78 6.59
N PHE A 325 -16.41 19.38 5.41
CA PHE A 325 -15.33 18.40 5.31
C PHE A 325 -14.05 18.87 5.99
N ASN A 326 -13.65 20.13 5.81
CA ASN A 326 -12.46 20.68 6.47
C ASN A 326 -12.63 20.76 7.98
N GLN A 327 -13.80 21.22 8.44
CA GLN A 327 -14.10 21.26 9.87
C GLN A 327 -14.10 19.85 10.49
N ALA A 328 -14.64 18.86 9.77
CA ALA A 328 -14.63 17.47 10.22
C ALA A 328 -13.21 16.92 10.36
N ILE A 329 -12.29 17.26 9.44
CA ILE A 329 -10.89 16.85 9.51
C ILE A 329 -10.22 17.39 10.77
N GLU A 330 -10.42 18.68 11.08
CA GLU A 330 -9.84 19.32 12.27
C GLU A 330 -10.35 18.68 13.58
N LEU A 331 -11.67 18.45 13.69
CA LEU A 331 -12.29 17.83 14.86
C LEU A 331 -11.99 16.32 15.02
N ALA A 332 -11.62 15.66 13.92
CA ALA A 332 -11.25 14.24 13.91
C ALA A 332 -9.75 14.00 14.13
N ALA A 333 -8.90 15.02 13.98
CA ALA A 333 -7.44 14.89 13.99
C ALA A 333 -6.90 14.14 15.23
N GLU A 334 -7.40 14.48 16.42
CA GLU A 334 -7.00 13.82 17.66
C GLU A 334 -7.33 12.32 17.65
N SER A 335 -8.56 11.98 17.24
CA SER A 335 -9.03 10.60 17.23
C SER A 335 -8.35 9.74 16.16
N LEU A 336 -8.00 10.34 15.01
CA LEU A 336 -7.27 9.65 13.94
C LEU A 336 -5.81 9.35 14.33
N SER A 337 -5.16 10.23 15.09
CA SER A 337 -3.79 10.01 15.58
C SER A 337 -3.69 8.78 16.51
N GLN A 338 -4.73 8.54 17.31
CA GLN A 338 -4.78 7.43 18.26
C GLN A 338 -4.95 6.06 17.59
N VAL A 339 -5.46 6.00 16.34
CA VAL A 339 -5.74 4.73 15.66
C VAL A 339 -4.47 3.90 15.45
N LYS A 340 -3.35 4.53 15.09
CA LYS A 340 -2.06 3.83 14.91
C LYS A 340 -1.62 3.14 16.21
N PHE A 341 -1.78 3.83 17.34
CA PHE A 341 -1.44 3.30 18.66
C PHE A 341 -2.39 2.18 19.11
N ILE A 342 -3.69 2.32 18.86
CA ILE A 342 -4.69 1.31 19.23
C ILE A 342 -4.50 0.01 18.44
N GLN A 343 -4.18 0.09 17.14
CA GLN A 343 -3.90 -1.10 16.32
C GLN A 343 -2.64 -1.83 16.78
N GLU A 344 -1.58 -1.09 17.10
CA GLU A 344 -0.34 -1.66 17.63
C GLU A 344 -0.56 -2.31 19.00
N LYS A 345 -1.29 -1.64 19.90
CA LYS A 345 -1.67 -2.20 21.20
C LYS A 345 -2.50 -3.48 21.07
N LYS A 346 -3.57 -3.48 20.26
CA LYS A 346 -4.38 -4.69 20.04
C LYS A 346 -3.57 -5.89 19.53
N ARG A 347 -2.52 -5.63 18.74
CA ARG A 347 -1.61 -6.67 18.23
C ARG A 347 -0.71 -7.21 19.33
N ASN A 348 -0.11 -6.33 20.12
CA ASN A 348 0.75 -6.73 21.25
C ASN A 348 -0.04 -7.46 22.33
N ASP A 349 -1.27 -7.02 22.58
CA ASP A 349 -2.19 -7.69 23.49
C ASP A 349 -2.58 -9.08 22.97
N TYR A 350 -2.89 -9.20 21.67
CA TYR A 350 -3.10 -10.51 21.03
C TYR A 350 -1.88 -11.43 21.15
N HIS A 351 -0.67 -10.90 20.97
CA HIS A 351 0.56 -11.64 21.15
C HIS A 351 0.73 -12.08 22.61
N SER A 352 0.53 -11.17 23.56
CA SER A 352 0.64 -11.43 25.01
C SER A 352 -0.36 -12.49 25.48
N HIS A 353 -1.61 -12.41 25.02
CA HIS A 353 -2.65 -13.38 25.33
C HIS A 353 -2.37 -14.78 24.75
N LYS A 354 -1.79 -14.87 23.54
CA LYS A 354 -1.41 -16.17 22.95
C LYS A 354 -0.12 -16.75 23.53
N CYS A 355 0.77 -15.93 24.07
CA CYS A 355 1.96 -16.36 24.80
C CYS A 355 1.66 -16.74 26.27
N ALA A 356 0.44 -16.48 26.78
CA ALA A 356 0.05 -16.77 28.16
C ALA A 356 -0.24 -18.27 28.51
N PRO A 357 -0.53 -19.20 27.58
CA PRO A 357 -0.40 -20.65 27.82
C PRO A 357 1.04 -21.12 27.51
N PRO A 358 1.50 -22.30 28.02
CA PRO A 358 2.92 -22.69 28.07
C PRO A 358 3.46 -23.09 26.69
N THR A 359 3.59 -22.11 25.82
CA THR A 359 4.04 -22.25 24.43
C THR A 359 4.88 -21.01 24.11
N ALA A 360 6.04 -20.92 24.75
CA ALA A 360 7.05 -19.92 24.42
C ALA A 360 8.40 -20.63 24.23
N SER A 361 8.95 -20.52 23.01
CA SER A 361 10.38 -20.72 22.76
C SER A 361 11.13 -19.54 23.36
N ASN A 362 11.76 -19.76 24.50
CA ASN A 362 12.77 -18.83 25.03
C ASN A 362 14.10 -19.26 24.43
N ASN A 363 14.79 -18.33 23.75
CA ASN A 363 16.25 -18.23 23.56
C ASN A 363 16.60 -17.69 22.16
N THR A 364 17.61 -16.82 22.13
CA THR A 364 18.18 -16.18 20.92
C THR A 364 18.78 -17.20 19.94
N SER A 365 18.96 -18.46 20.34
CA SER A 365 19.41 -19.58 19.51
C SER A 365 18.29 -20.33 18.79
N ALA A 366 17.02 -20.18 19.20
CA ALA A 366 15.88 -20.90 18.60
C ALA A 366 15.30 -20.21 17.35
N GLY A 367 15.70 -18.96 17.08
CA GLY A 367 15.18 -18.17 15.96
C GLY A 367 15.57 -18.70 14.57
N GLN A 368 16.65 -19.48 14.45
CA GLN A 368 17.05 -20.13 13.20
C GLN A 368 16.44 -21.52 13.01
N SER A 369 16.21 -22.27 14.09
CA SER A 369 15.87 -23.70 14.01
C SER A 369 14.36 -23.97 13.91
N GLY A 370 13.51 -23.06 14.39
CA GLY A 370 12.03 -23.19 14.30
C GLY A 370 11.44 -22.85 12.91
N ALA A 371 12.26 -22.40 11.97
CA ALA A 371 11.81 -21.94 10.66
C ALA A 371 11.47 -23.10 9.70
N ASN A 372 11.97 -24.31 9.96
CA ASN A 372 11.77 -25.49 9.10
C ASN A 372 10.46 -26.25 9.37
N SER A 373 9.69 -25.91 10.41
CA SER A 373 8.42 -26.58 10.72
C SER A 373 7.27 -25.59 10.86
N GLY A 374 6.59 -25.31 9.76
CA GLY A 374 5.19 -24.89 9.78
C GLY A 374 4.90 -23.42 10.10
N GLY A 375 5.15 -22.53 9.14
CA GLY A 375 4.41 -21.28 8.91
C GLY A 375 4.17 -20.38 10.12
N THR A 376 5.20 -19.67 10.57
CA THR A 376 5.15 -18.79 11.75
C THR A 376 4.68 -17.37 11.38
N SER A 377 3.94 -16.65 12.23
CA SER A 377 3.86 -15.17 12.10
C SER A 377 4.88 -14.55 13.05
N LEU A 378 5.95 -13.97 12.52
CA LEU A 378 7.10 -13.43 13.27
C LEU A 378 6.90 -11.92 13.49
N ALA A 379 6.82 -11.49 14.74
CA ALA A 379 6.78 -10.08 15.12
C ALA A 379 8.17 -9.67 15.64
N LEU A 380 8.84 -8.74 14.96
CA LEU A 380 10.10 -8.14 15.44
C LEU A 380 9.88 -6.71 15.91
N ALA A 381 10.38 -6.40 17.10
CA ALA A 381 10.52 -5.05 17.61
C ALA A 381 11.97 -4.54 17.43
N HIS A 382 12.08 -3.24 17.14
CA HIS A 382 13.33 -2.54 16.84
C HIS A 382 14.46 -2.82 17.85
N LEU A 383 15.52 -3.49 17.40
CA LEU A 383 16.78 -3.65 18.12
C LEU A 383 17.74 -2.49 17.82
N PRO A 384 18.34 -1.83 18.84
CA PRO A 384 19.64 -1.19 18.67
C PRO A 384 20.72 -2.27 18.59
N GLU A 385 21.44 -2.35 17.47
CA GLU A 385 22.59 -3.25 17.27
C GLU A 385 23.71 -2.91 18.24
N LYS A 386 23.85 -3.69 19.32
CA LYS A 386 25.11 -3.84 20.07
C LYS A 386 25.18 -5.21 20.72
N GLU A 387 25.54 -6.25 19.97
CA GLU A 387 26.13 -7.47 20.55
C GLU A 387 27.26 -7.97 19.64
N ARG A 388 28.43 -7.32 19.76
CA ARG A 388 29.72 -7.75 19.18
C ARG A 388 30.29 -9.01 19.87
N GLU A 389 29.61 -9.56 20.87
CA GLU A 389 30.17 -10.59 21.76
C GLU A 389 29.80 -12.03 21.35
N LYS A 390 28.98 -12.23 20.31
CA LYS A 390 28.59 -13.55 19.80
C LYS A 390 29.46 -14.09 18.66
N PHE A 391 30.58 -13.43 18.36
CA PHE A 391 31.49 -13.80 17.26
C PHE A 391 32.85 -14.33 17.73
N ILE A 392 32.95 -14.83 18.97
CA ILE A 392 34.17 -15.45 19.50
C ILE A 392 33.84 -16.85 19.98
N ASP A 393 34.47 -17.84 19.36
CA ASP A 393 34.38 -19.24 19.75
C ASP A 393 35.24 -19.45 21.01
N LYS A 394 34.61 -19.89 22.12
CA LYS A 394 35.28 -19.99 23.43
C LYS A 394 36.27 -21.15 23.55
N ALA A 395 36.28 -22.09 22.59
CA ALA A 395 37.08 -23.31 22.67
C ALA A 395 38.43 -23.24 21.92
N THR A 396 38.57 -22.46 20.84
CA THR A 396 39.73 -22.58 19.93
C THR A 396 40.56 -21.31 19.74
N GLY A 397 40.08 -20.14 20.19
CA GLY A 397 40.86 -18.90 20.17
C GLY A 397 41.31 -18.41 18.78
N LEU A 398 40.72 -18.94 17.71
CA LEU A 398 40.97 -18.55 16.32
C LEU A 398 39.76 -17.77 15.78
N GLU A 399 40.02 -16.63 15.12
CA GLU A 399 39.00 -15.89 14.39
C GLU A 399 38.50 -16.74 13.20
N MET A 400 37.21 -17.06 13.16
CA MET A 400 36.62 -17.62 11.95
C MET A 400 36.72 -16.56 10.84
N GLU A 401 37.29 -16.97 9.69
CA GLU A 401 37.39 -16.14 8.49
C GLU A 401 36.05 -15.46 8.20
N GLN A 402 36.06 -14.13 8.11
CA GLN A 402 34.87 -13.34 7.81
C GLN A 402 34.33 -13.73 6.43
N ALA A 403 33.38 -14.67 6.42
CA ALA A 403 32.53 -14.89 5.27
C ALA A 403 31.65 -13.64 5.08
N ALA A 404 31.98 -12.90 4.02
CA ALA A 404 31.22 -11.86 3.32
C ALA A 404 30.17 -11.09 4.13
N GLU A 405 30.48 -9.83 4.43
CA GLU A 405 29.61 -8.74 4.92
C GLU A 405 28.64 -9.11 6.07
N PRO A 406 28.80 -8.54 7.29
CA PRO A 406 27.85 -8.80 8.38
C PRO A 406 26.44 -8.32 8.00
N GLN A 407 25.61 -9.24 7.50
CA GLN A 407 24.22 -8.96 7.18
C GLN A 407 23.41 -8.92 8.48
N SER A 408 22.70 -7.82 8.71
CA SER A 408 21.85 -7.69 9.90
C SER A 408 20.76 -8.78 9.90
N LEU A 409 20.54 -9.44 11.04
CA LEU A 409 19.54 -10.54 11.18
C LEU A 409 18.16 -10.15 10.62
N LEU A 410 17.78 -8.88 10.80
CA LEU A 410 16.50 -8.36 10.39
C LEU A 410 16.38 -8.21 8.85
N GLU A 411 17.49 -7.99 8.17
CA GLU A 411 17.58 -8.00 6.70
C GLU A 411 17.49 -9.41 6.14
N TRP A 412 18.20 -10.35 6.77
CA TRP A 412 18.08 -11.77 6.44
C TRP A 412 16.63 -12.27 6.61
N LEU A 413 15.97 -11.92 7.72
CA LEU A 413 14.55 -12.26 7.94
C LEU A 413 13.63 -11.60 6.90
N ALA A 414 13.86 -10.33 6.54
CA ALA A 414 13.07 -9.62 5.54
C ALA A 414 13.24 -10.18 4.10
N GLU A 415 14.28 -10.95 3.84
CA GLU A 415 14.50 -11.64 2.55
C GLU A 415 13.97 -13.08 2.57
N LYS A 416 14.16 -13.78 3.69
CA LYS A 416 13.92 -15.22 3.79
C LYS A 416 12.56 -15.61 4.39
N TYR A 417 11.77 -14.66 4.90
CA TYR A 417 10.46 -14.98 5.51
C TYR A 417 9.50 -15.74 4.57
N GLN A 418 9.57 -15.50 3.26
CA GLN A 418 8.73 -16.18 2.27
C GLN A 418 9.08 -17.66 2.13
N GLU A 419 10.38 -18.01 2.24
CA GLU A 419 10.85 -19.40 2.17
C GLU A 419 10.32 -20.23 3.35
N PHE A 420 10.11 -19.59 4.50
CA PHE A 420 9.57 -20.21 5.71
C PHE A 420 8.04 -20.23 5.78
N GLY A 421 7.34 -19.67 4.77
CA GLY A 421 5.89 -19.54 4.77
C GLY A 421 5.36 -18.69 5.94
N ALA A 422 6.20 -17.77 6.42
CA ALA A 422 5.96 -16.97 7.60
C ALA A 422 5.40 -15.58 7.24
N ALA A 423 4.64 -14.95 8.14
CA ALA A 423 4.24 -13.55 7.99
C ALA A 423 5.12 -12.68 8.90
N LEU A 424 5.93 -11.78 8.32
CA LEU A 424 6.80 -10.90 9.07
C LEU A 424 6.11 -9.56 9.36
N GLU A 425 6.14 -9.12 10.61
CA GLU A 425 5.58 -7.84 11.04
C GLU A 425 6.53 -7.08 11.96
N PHE A 426 6.62 -5.76 11.76
CA PHE A 426 7.44 -4.88 12.59
C PHE A 426 6.60 -4.18 13.67
N VAL A 427 7.07 -4.21 14.91
CA VAL A 427 6.46 -3.60 16.09
C VAL A 427 7.39 -2.55 16.69
N THR A 428 6.86 -1.51 17.33
CA THR A 428 7.68 -0.49 18.01
C THR A 428 7.56 -0.58 19.54
N ASN A 429 8.50 0.03 20.24
CA ASN A 429 8.55 0.07 21.70
C ASN A 429 7.71 1.20 22.33
N ARG A 430 6.88 1.90 21.54
CA ARG A 430 6.12 3.07 22.03
C ARG A 430 4.98 2.70 22.99
N SER A 431 4.46 1.48 22.91
CA SER A 431 3.45 0.95 23.84
C SER A 431 4.11 0.35 25.09
N THR A 432 3.39 0.33 26.21
CA THR A 432 3.82 -0.35 27.45
C THR A 432 4.08 -1.84 27.23
N GLU A 433 3.23 -2.49 26.43
CA GLU A 433 3.39 -3.89 26.02
C GLU A 433 4.56 -4.06 25.05
N GLY A 434 4.77 -3.12 24.13
CA GLY A 434 5.91 -3.16 23.20
C GLY A 434 7.25 -2.99 23.94
N SER A 435 7.28 -2.16 24.97
CA SER A 435 8.42 -2.03 25.87
C SER A 435 8.68 -3.30 26.70
N GLN A 436 7.63 -3.97 27.17
CA GLN A 436 7.75 -5.29 27.81
C GLN A 436 8.23 -6.35 26.83
N PHE A 437 7.78 -6.29 25.57
CA PHE A 437 8.20 -7.24 24.55
C PHE A 437 9.70 -7.13 24.23
N VAL A 438 10.21 -5.90 24.08
CA VAL A 438 11.64 -5.66 23.86
C VAL A 438 12.47 -6.05 25.09
N ARG A 439 12.03 -5.69 26.30
CA ARG A 439 12.78 -5.97 27.54
C ARG A 439 12.69 -7.43 28.00
N GLY A 440 11.56 -8.09 27.77
CA GLY A 440 11.28 -9.46 28.25
C GLY A 440 11.62 -10.54 27.24
N PHE A 441 11.39 -10.31 25.94
CA PHE A 441 11.61 -11.31 24.88
C PHE A 441 12.75 -10.94 23.93
N GLY A 442 13.58 -9.95 24.27
CA GLY A 442 14.71 -9.53 23.44
C GLY A 442 14.31 -8.93 22.09
N GLY A 443 13.04 -8.55 21.91
CA GLY A 443 12.52 -7.89 20.71
C GLY A 443 12.28 -8.81 19.50
N ILE A 444 12.39 -10.13 19.64
CA ILE A 444 12.07 -11.10 18.57
C ILE A 444 11.08 -12.11 19.11
N GLY A 445 9.98 -12.34 18.39
CA GLY A 445 8.96 -13.31 18.78
C GLY A 445 8.19 -13.85 17.59
N GLY A 446 7.63 -15.04 17.74
CA GLY A 446 6.83 -15.71 16.73
C GLY A 446 5.57 -16.30 17.32
N VAL A 447 4.43 -16.11 16.66
CA VAL A 447 3.21 -16.85 16.95
C VAL A 447 3.16 -18.06 16.03
N LEU A 448 3.23 -19.24 16.62
CA LEU A 448 3.12 -20.51 15.91
C LEU A 448 1.66 -20.80 15.54
N ARG A 449 1.43 -21.46 14.39
CA ARG A 449 0.09 -21.89 13.96
C ARG A 449 -0.50 -22.97 14.85
N TYR A 450 0.36 -23.83 15.39
CA TYR A 450 -0.02 -24.96 16.22
C TYR A 450 0.75 -24.94 17.53
N LYS A 451 0.18 -25.56 18.56
CA LYS A 451 0.85 -25.75 19.84
C LYS A 451 2.00 -26.73 19.63
N VAL A 452 3.22 -26.31 19.96
CA VAL A 452 4.43 -27.15 19.94
C VAL A 452 4.86 -27.34 21.39
N ASP A 453 5.12 -28.57 21.79
CA ASP A 453 5.65 -28.86 23.13
C ASP A 453 7.16 -28.59 23.11
N PHE A 454 7.55 -27.49 23.76
CA PHE A 454 8.94 -27.05 23.81
C PHE A 454 9.84 -27.87 24.74
N GLY A 455 9.26 -28.72 25.60
CA GLY A 455 10.01 -29.61 26.50
C GLY A 455 10.90 -30.59 25.73
N LEU A 456 10.36 -31.23 24.69
CA LEU A 456 11.10 -32.17 23.84
C LEU A 456 12.26 -31.52 23.05
N ILE A 457 12.20 -30.21 22.83
CA ILE A 457 13.23 -29.47 22.10
C ILE A 457 14.33 -29.03 23.07
N ALA A 458 13.99 -28.63 24.29
CA ALA A 458 14.96 -28.27 25.32
C ALA A 458 15.83 -29.48 25.72
N ASP A 459 15.20 -30.64 25.93
CA ASP A 459 15.90 -31.87 26.31
C ASP A 459 16.88 -32.33 25.20
N ALA A 460 16.52 -32.15 23.92
CA ALA A 460 17.39 -32.47 22.79
C ALA A 460 18.62 -31.56 22.63
N PHE A 461 18.67 -30.42 23.32
CA PHE A 461 19.85 -29.53 23.34
C PHE A 461 20.72 -29.74 24.58
N GLU A 462 20.21 -30.37 25.65
CA GLU A 462 20.98 -30.70 26.84
C GLU A 462 21.82 -31.98 26.65
N ASP A 463 21.40 -32.93 25.79
CA ASP A 463 22.12 -34.19 25.55
C ASP A 463 23.38 -34.06 24.64
N GLY A 464 23.83 -32.84 24.34
CA GLY A 464 25.00 -32.57 23.48
C GLY A 464 26.34 -32.45 24.22
N GLU A 465 26.33 -32.31 25.54
CA GLU A 465 27.53 -32.28 26.40
C GLU A 465 27.43 -33.41 27.42
N GLU A 466 27.91 -34.61 27.06
CA GLU A 466 28.53 -35.60 27.96
C GLU A 466 28.79 -36.91 27.19
N GLY A 467 29.73 -36.85 26.25
CA GLY A 467 30.40 -38.06 25.76
C GLY A 467 31.49 -38.45 26.76
N GLU A 468 31.14 -39.20 27.80
CA GLU A 468 32.10 -39.80 28.74
C GLU A 468 33.16 -40.60 27.98
N PHE A 469 34.39 -40.10 28.00
CA PHE A 469 35.57 -40.87 27.62
C PHE A 469 35.89 -41.83 28.76
N MET A 470 35.33 -43.04 28.70
CA MET A 470 35.74 -44.15 29.56
C MET A 470 37.17 -44.56 29.20
N THR A 471 38.14 -44.11 29.98
CA THR A 471 39.46 -44.73 30.07
C THR A 471 39.32 -46.01 30.89
N ASP A 472 39.27 -47.16 30.22
CA ASP A 472 39.56 -48.43 30.87
C ASP A 472 41.07 -48.49 31.16
N SER A 473 41.42 -48.42 32.44
CA SER A 473 42.71 -48.83 32.99
C SER A 473 42.45 -49.46 34.35
N ASP A 474 42.45 -50.79 34.39
CA ASP A 474 43.38 -51.60 35.20
C ASP A 474 42.86 -53.05 35.35
N GLU A 475 43.46 -53.98 34.59
CA GLU A 475 44.11 -55.20 35.11
C GLU A 475 45.05 -55.86 34.08
#